data_AF-A0A562QB78-F1
#
_entry.id   AF-A0A562QB78-F1
#
_cell.length_a   1.000
_cell.length_b   1.000
_cell.length_c   1.000
_cell.angle_alpha   90.00
_cell.angle_beta   90.00
_cell.angle_gamma   90.00
#
_symmetry.space_group_name_H-M   'P 1'
#
loop_
_entity.id
_entity.type
_entity.pdbx_description
1 polymer ?
#
loop_
_entity_poly.entity_id
_entity_poly.type
_entity_poly.pdbx_seq_one_letter_code
_entity_poly.pdbx_strand_id
1 'polypeptide(L)'
;MIPEAREVHLSRKDRKVLEACCRSPVTLQRDLKRARIVLLAADGRSTRSIAKEVGVQPRIVSLWRHRYADHGLEGLQDKPRPGKQPIYTKTTDKRILKLLDKPP
;
A
#
# COMPACT_ATOMS: atom_id res chain seq x y z
N MET A 1 -1.12 -23.61 -1.86
CA MET A 1 -2.41 -23.15 -1.32
C MET A 1 -2.60 -21.70 -1.75
N ILE A 2 -3.55 -21.42 -2.65
CA ILE A 2 -3.86 -20.03 -3.03
C ILE A 2 -4.62 -19.47 -1.80
N PRO A 3 -4.14 -18.42 -1.12
CA PRO A 3 -4.91 -17.86 -0.01
C PRO A 3 -6.24 -17.37 -0.55
N GLU A 4 -7.33 -17.85 0.05
CA GLU A 4 -8.69 -17.42 -0.26
C GLU A 4 -8.75 -15.90 -0.22
N ALA A 5 -9.39 -15.33 -1.23
CA ALA A 5 -9.32 -13.90 -1.45
C ALA A 5 -10.28 -13.21 -0.48
N ARG A 6 -9.76 -12.54 0.55
CA ARG A 6 -10.58 -11.87 1.58
C ARG A 6 -11.65 -10.99 0.95
N GLU A 7 -12.90 -11.22 1.33
CA GLU A 7 -14.05 -10.46 0.85
C GLU A 7 -13.94 -8.99 1.25
N VAL A 8 -14.29 -8.12 0.32
CA VAL A 8 -14.24 -6.67 0.49
C VAL A 8 -15.67 -6.17 0.59
N HIS A 9 -16.09 -5.80 1.80
CA HIS A 9 -17.40 -5.20 2.03
C HIS A 9 -17.27 -3.67 1.97
N LEU A 10 -17.89 -3.04 0.97
CA LEU A 10 -17.91 -1.59 0.83
C LEU A 10 -19.15 -0.98 1.48
N SER A 11 -18.96 -0.03 2.40
CA SER A 11 -20.05 0.85 2.79
C SER A 11 -20.43 1.77 1.62
N ARG A 12 -21.67 2.27 1.60
CA ARG A 12 -22.10 3.27 0.59
C ARG A 12 -21.23 4.52 0.60
N LYS A 13 -20.72 4.91 1.77
CA LYS A 13 -19.84 6.07 1.95
C LYS A 13 -18.48 5.80 1.29
N ASP A 14 -17.88 4.64 1.57
CA ASP A 14 -16.57 4.29 1.03
C ASP A 14 -16.62 4.11 -0.49
N ARG A 15 -17.68 3.46 -0.99
CA ARG A 15 -17.89 3.33 -2.45
C ARG A 15 -17.91 4.71 -3.13
N LYS A 16 -18.64 5.69 -2.59
CA LYS A 16 -18.67 7.06 -3.14
C LYS A 16 -17.29 7.72 -3.15
N VAL A 17 -16.51 7.55 -2.08
CA VAL A 17 -15.15 8.12 -1.99
C VAL A 17 -14.22 7.49 -3.03
N LEU A 18 -14.25 6.16 -3.17
CA LEU A 18 -13.42 5.45 -4.15
C LEU A 18 -13.81 5.79 -5.59
N GLU A 19 -15.10 5.89 -5.89
CA GLU A 19 -15.57 6.31 -7.21
C GLU A 19 -15.17 7.76 -7.54
N ALA A 20 -15.27 8.67 -6.57
CA ALA A 20 -14.80 10.05 -6.74
C ALA A 20 -13.28 10.10 -6.99
N CYS A 21 -12.52 9.28 -6.27
CA CYS A 21 -11.08 9.11 -6.49
C CYS A 21 -10.77 8.65 -7.92
N CYS A 22 -11.54 7.70 -8.47
CA CYS A 22 -11.37 7.24 -9.85
C CYS A 22 -11.78 8.27 -10.92
N ARG A 23 -12.71 9.19 -10.61
CA ARG A 23 -13.18 10.25 -11.53
C ARG A 23 -12.30 11.50 -11.52
N SER A 24 -11.53 11.71 -10.46
CA SER A 24 -10.72 12.91 -10.27
C SER A 24 -9.50 12.92 -11.21
N PRO A 25 -9.28 13.99 -11.99
CA PRO A 25 -8.13 14.10 -12.90
C PRO A 25 -6.80 14.36 -12.18
N VAL A 26 -6.84 14.80 -10.91
CA VAL A 26 -5.64 15.14 -10.12
C VAL A 26 -5.15 14.01 -9.22
N THR A 27 -5.88 12.88 -9.19
CA THR A 27 -5.52 11.75 -8.34
C THR A 27 -4.27 11.04 -8.86
N LEU A 28 -3.33 10.76 -7.95
CA LEU A 28 -2.12 10.03 -8.28
C LEU A 28 -2.45 8.63 -8.82
N GLN A 29 -1.76 8.19 -9.87
CA GLN A 29 -2.02 6.90 -10.52
C GLN A 29 -2.01 5.71 -9.53
N ARG A 30 -1.16 5.77 -8.49
CA ARG A 30 -1.11 4.74 -7.43
C ARG A 30 -2.42 4.64 -6.66
N ASP A 31 -3.06 5.76 -6.34
CA ASP A 31 -4.28 5.81 -5.55
C ASP A 31 -5.49 5.39 -6.39
N LEU A 32 -5.49 5.79 -7.67
CA LEU A 32 -6.47 5.33 -8.64
C LEU A 32 -6.45 3.80 -8.77
N LYS A 33 -5.26 3.19 -8.92
CA LYS A 33 -5.10 1.73 -8.98
C LYS A 33 -5.64 1.05 -7.71
N ARG A 34 -5.33 1.61 -6.53
CA ARG A 34 -5.82 1.08 -5.23
C ARG A 34 -7.34 1.14 -5.14
N ALA A 35 -7.94 2.29 -5.47
CA ALA A 35 -9.38 2.46 -5.44
C ALA A 35 -10.09 1.49 -6.40
N ARG A 36 -9.55 1.33 -7.61
CA ARG A 36 -10.10 0.41 -8.61
C ARG A 36 -10.01 -1.06 -8.18
N ILE A 37 -8.93 -1.46 -7.51
CA ILE A 37 -8.80 -2.80 -6.92
C ILE A 37 -9.92 -3.07 -5.92
N VAL A 38 -10.18 -2.13 -5.00
CA VAL A 38 -11.18 -2.30 -3.94
C VAL A 38 -12.59 -2.32 -4.50
N LEU A 39 -12.91 -1.44 -5.46
CA LEU A 39 -14.20 -1.41 -6.14
C LEU A 39 -14.48 -2.76 -6.84
N LEU A 40 -13.55 -3.24 -7.65
CA LEU A 40 -13.72 -4.52 -8.34
C LEU A 40 -13.78 -5.71 -7.38
N ALA A 41 -13.02 -5.67 -6.29
CA ALA A 41 -13.07 -6.72 -5.26
C ALA A 41 -14.42 -6.76 -4.55
N ALA A 42 -15.04 -5.61 -4.30
CA ALA A 42 -16.38 -5.52 -3.73
C ALA A 42 -17.49 -5.94 -4.71
N ASP A 43 -17.23 -5.84 -6.01
CA ASP A 43 -18.10 -6.39 -7.07
C ASP A 43 -17.93 -7.92 -7.22
N GLY A 44 -17.22 -8.59 -6.29
CA GLY A 44 -17.04 -10.04 -6.27
C GLY A 44 -16.02 -10.57 -7.28
N ARG A 45 -15.23 -9.69 -7.91
CA ARG A 45 -14.27 -10.11 -8.95
C ARG A 45 -13.09 -10.87 -8.33
N SER A 46 -12.60 -11.88 -9.07
CA SER A 46 -11.45 -12.68 -8.63
C SER A 46 -10.15 -11.87 -8.66
N THR A 47 -9.23 -12.16 -7.73
CA THR A 47 -7.91 -11.50 -7.64
C THR A 47 -7.15 -11.50 -8.97
N ARG A 48 -7.23 -12.61 -9.74
CA ARG A 48 -6.57 -12.74 -11.04
C ARG A 48 -7.23 -11.84 -12.11
N SER A 49 -8.55 -11.75 -12.13
CA SER A 49 -9.28 -10.88 -13.05
C SER A 49 -8.94 -9.41 -12.78
N ILE A 50 -8.99 -9.00 -11.51
CA ILE A 50 -8.64 -7.64 -11.07
C ILE A 50 -7.20 -7.30 -11.45
N ALA A 51 -6.26 -8.21 -11.19
CA ALA A 51 -4.85 -8.03 -11.50
C ALA A 51 -4.61 -7.74 -13.00
N LYS A 52 -5.28 -8.49 -13.87
CA LYS A 52 -5.24 -8.29 -15.32
C LYS A 52 -5.85 -6.95 -15.73
N GLU A 53 -6.99 -6.58 -15.16
CA GLU A 53 -7.70 -5.34 -15.50
C GLU A 53 -6.93 -4.08 -15.03
N VAL A 54 -6.34 -4.12 -13.84
CA VAL A 54 -5.62 -2.98 -13.26
C VAL A 54 -4.15 -2.92 -13.71
N GLY A 55 -3.62 -4.01 -14.28
CA GLY A 55 -2.23 -4.10 -14.74
C GLY A 55 -1.23 -4.23 -13.60
N VAL A 56 -1.52 -5.06 -12.60
CA VAL A 56 -0.67 -5.32 -11.43
C VAL A 56 -0.52 -6.81 -11.16
N GLN A 57 0.44 -7.20 -10.32
CA GLN A 57 0.56 -8.60 -9.90
C GLN A 57 -0.57 -9.00 -8.92
N PRO A 58 -1.06 -10.25 -8.94
CA PRO A 58 -2.11 -10.72 -8.02
C PRO A 58 -1.79 -10.50 -6.53
N ARG A 59 -0.51 -10.58 -6.15
CA ARG A 59 -0.05 -10.29 -4.77
C ARG A 59 -0.41 -8.86 -4.34
N ILE A 60 -0.32 -7.89 -5.25
CA ILE A 60 -0.66 -6.49 -4.98
C ILE A 60 -2.17 -6.34 -4.75
N VAL A 61 -2.99 -7.06 -5.51
CA VAL A 61 -4.44 -7.09 -5.31
C VAL A 61 -4.78 -7.66 -3.93
N SER A 62 -4.21 -8.82 -3.56
CA SER A 62 -4.41 -9.42 -2.23
C SER A 62 -3.99 -8.48 -1.10
N LEU A 63 -2.86 -7.77 -1.24
CA LEU A 63 -2.39 -6.78 -0.27
C LEU A 63 -3.43 -5.68 -0.03
N TRP A 64 -3.95 -5.07 -1.09
CA TRP A 64 -4.90 -3.97 -0.95
C TRP A 64 -6.28 -4.43 -0.47
N ARG A 65 -6.72 -5.64 -0.86
CA ARG A 65 -7.92 -6.28 -0.28
C ARG A 65 -7.78 -6.44 1.23
N HIS A 66 -6.66 -6.99 1.70
CA HIS A 66 -6.41 -7.12 3.14
C HIS A 66 -6.36 -5.78 3.84
N ARG A 67 -5.57 -4.83 3.34
CA ARG A 67 -5.43 -3.51 3.96
C ARG A 67 -6.76 -2.76 4.06
N TYR A 68 -7.60 -2.86 3.03
CA TYR A 68 -8.95 -2.29 3.09
C TYR A 68 -9.84 -3.06 4.07
N ALA A 69 -9.82 -4.39 4.06
CA ALA A 69 -10.63 -5.18 4.99
C ALA A 69 -10.25 -4.96 6.46
N ASP A 70 -8.98 -4.64 6.76
CA ASP A 70 -8.49 -4.40 8.12
C ASP A 70 -8.66 -2.94 8.59
N HIS A 71 -8.57 -1.96 7.68
CA HIS A 71 -8.47 -0.54 8.04
C HIS A 71 -9.37 0.40 7.21
N GLY A 72 -10.23 -0.13 6.33
CA GLY A 72 -11.07 0.65 5.43
C GLY A 72 -10.27 1.58 4.51
N LEU A 73 -10.79 2.80 4.30
CA LEU A 73 -10.15 3.81 3.45
C LEU A 73 -8.77 4.24 3.95
N GLU A 74 -8.54 4.28 5.28
CA GLU A 74 -7.24 4.61 5.86
C GLU A 74 -6.17 3.58 5.48
N GLY A 75 -6.60 2.32 5.29
CA GLY A 75 -5.75 1.23 4.81
C GLY A 75 -5.13 1.49 3.44
N LEU A 76 -5.76 2.33 2.60
CA LEU A 76 -5.33 2.64 1.24
C LEU A 76 -4.29 3.76 1.16
N GLN A 77 -4.10 4.51 2.24
CA GLN A 77 -3.09 5.55 2.32
C GLN A 77 -1.67 4.95 2.34
N ASP A 78 -0.71 5.72 1.84
CA ASP A 78 0.69 5.38 2.02
C ASP A 78 1.05 5.45 3.49
N LYS A 79 1.51 4.32 4.04
CA LYS A 79 2.11 4.32 5.38
C LYS A 79 3.48 4.97 5.27
N PRO A 80 3.89 5.81 6.25
CA PRO A 80 5.26 6.29 6.31
C PRO A 80 6.17 5.06 6.26
N ARG A 81 7.07 4.99 5.27
CA ARG A 81 8.09 3.95 5.23
C ARG A 81 9.09 4.32 6.32
N PRO A 82 9.18 3.59 7.44
CA PRO A 82 10.38 3.69 8.24
C PRO A 82 11.53 3.34 7.31
N GLY A 83 12.49 4.25 7.16
CA GLY A 83 13.70 3.98 6.39
C GLY A 83 14.38 2.72 6.90
N LYS A 84 15.33 2.19 6.15
CA LYS A 84 16.18 1.09 6.63
C LYS A 84 16.72 1.48 8.01
N GLN A 85 16.45 0.67 9.03
CA GLN A 85 17.00 0.90 10.36
C GLN A 85 18.53 1.05 10.23
N PRO A 86 19.13 2.09 10.83
CA PRO A 86 20.58 2.28 10.73
C PRO A 86 21.31 1.00 11.16
N ILE A 87 22.20 0.51 10.30
CA ILE A 87 23.04 -0.68 10.60
C ILE A 87 23.99 -0.36 11.77
N TYR A 88 24.42 0.90 11.83
CA TYR A 88 25.31 1.41 12.85
C TYR A 88 24.51 2.16 13.92
N THR A 89 24.88 1.91 15.17
CA THR A 89 24.30 2.62 16.31
C THR A 89 25.02 3.95 16.50
N LYS A 90 24.42 4.88 17.25
CA LYS A 90 25.07 6.16 17.61
C LYS A 90 26.45 5.98 18.25
N THR A 91 26.69 4.83 18.88
CA THR A 91 27.98 4.46 19.48
C THR A 91 29.05 4.22 18.41
N THR A 92 28.67 3.60 17.29
CA THR A 92 29.56 3.39 16.14
C THR A 92 29.90 4.71 15.46
N ASP A 93 28.93 5.60 15.29
CA ASP A 93 29.14 6.94 14.71
C ASP A 93 30.12 7.77 15.55
N LYS A 94 29.96 7.78 16.88
CA LYS A 94 30.89 8.45 17.81
C LYS A 94 32.31 7.89 17.73
N ARG A 95 32.44 6.57 17.53
CA ARG A 95 33.75 5.92 17.38
C ARG A 95 34.43 6.33 16.08
N ILE A 96 33.66 6.41 14.98
CA ILE A 96 34.16 6.85 13.67
C ILE A 96 34.61 8.30 13.74
N LEU A 97 33.80 9.19 14.33
CA LEU A 97 34.16 10.60 14.49
C LEU A 97 35.48 10.76 15.27
N LYS A 98 35.62 10.04 16.38
CA LYS A 98 36.85 10.04 17.20
C LYS A 98 38.09 9.47 16.48
N LEU A 99 37.90 8.66 15.45
CA LEU A 99 39.00 8.14 14.62
C LEU A 99 39.42 9.15 13.54
N LEU A 100 38.49 9.98 13.05
CA LEU A 100 38.77 11.05 12.09
C LEU A 100 39.49 12.26 12.74
N ASP A 101 39.31 12.47 14.04
CA ASP A 101 39.93 13.56 14.79
C ASP A 101 41.40 13.29 15.20
N LYS A 102 42.03 12.21 14.72
CA LYS A 102 43.44 11.93 15.01
C LYS A 102 44.34 12.53 13.93
N PRO A 103 45.44 13.22 14.28
CA PRO A 103 46.43 13.65 13.31
C PRO A 103 47.08 12.43 12.63
N PRO A 104 47.53 12.56 11.37
CA PRO A 104 48.00 11.46 10.52
C PRO A 104 49.22 10.74 11.06
#